data_AF-A0A6B3GFN0-F1
#
_entry.id   AF-A0A6B3GFN0-F1
#
_cell.length_a   1.000
_cell.length_b   1.000
_cell.length_c   1.000
_cell.angle_alpha   90.00
_cell.angle_beta   90.00
_cell.angle_gamma   90.00
#
_symmetry.space_group_name_H-M   'P 1'
#
loop_
_entity.id
_entity.type
_entity.pdbx_description
1 polymer ?
#
loop_
_entity_poly.entity_id
_entity_poly.type
_entity_poly.pdbx_seq_one_letter_code
_entity_poly.pdbx_strand_id
1 'polypeptide(L)'
;RQVADAYVDALIELDPVTGTYLGVPESSRRLPDFSPGGQEASAGLLRETLRKLDAAEQLPGADSDAERRCGRLLRERLTAELAVHEAEEGLRAVSNLSSPAHSITEVFTLTPTATDEDWAAVVERLRAVPAAYEGYRASLALGLERKLYGGPRATATFVGQLTEWGGEGEGEGFFAEFVAPGPASLRAELDEAAGQATASVLALRDWMRDVYAPAIEGAPDPVGRERYARWSRLYNGTDLDLDEAYAYGWSEYHRLLAEMRTEAEKVLPGSGPWEALAHLDVHGKHIEGVDEVREWLQGLMDEAIEALDGTHFDLAERVRKVESRIAPPGGAAAPYYTSPSEDFSRPGRTWLPTMGETRFPVY
;
A
#
# COMPACT_ATOMS: atom_id res chain seq x y z
N ARG A 1 -26.30 6.90 2.30
CA ARG A 1 -25.64 6.05 1.27
C ARG A 1 -25.41 6.78 -0.06
N GLN A 2 -26.39 7.42 -0.68
CA GLN A 2 -26.18 8.17 -1.95
C GLN A 2 -25.03 9.20 -1.89
N VAL A 3 -24.82 9.85 -0.73
CA VAL A 3 -23.65 10.74 -0.51
C VAL A 3 -22.32 9.98 -0.57
N ALA A 4 -22.28 8.76 -0.02
CA ALA A 4 -21.10 7.91 -0.06
C ALA A 4 -20.83 7.41 -1.49
N ASP A 5 -21.86 6.98 -2.21
CA ASP A 5 -21.73 6.52 -3.60
C ASP A 5 -21.16 7.65 -4.49
N ALA A 6 -21.76 8.84 -4.41
CA ALA A 6 -21.29 10.01 -5.15
C ALA A 6 -19.89 10.48 -4.73
N TYR A 7 -19.49 10.23 -3.48
CA TYR A 7 -18.12 10.50 -3.02
C TYR A 7 -17.12 9.54 -3.65
N VAL A 8 -17.43 8.25 -3.73
CA VAL A 8 -16.55 7.26 -4.37
C VAL A 8 -16.34 7.59 -5.85
N ASP A 9 -17.41 7.92 -6.58
CA ASP A 9 -17.31 8.34 -7.99
C ASP A 9 -16.39 9.56 -8.15
N ALA A 10 -16.56 10.58 -7.29
CA ALA A 10 -15.73 11.78 -7.33
C ALA A 10 -14.28 11.53 -6.86
N LEU A 11 -14.08 10.59 -5.92
CA LEU A 11 -12.76 10.21 -5.44
C LEU A 11 -11.97 9.53 -6.55
N ILE A 12 -12.57 8.62 -7.32
CA ILE A 12 -11.93 7.91 -8.43
C ILE A 12 -11.41 8.87 -9.50
N GLU A 13 -12.11 9.99 -9.73
CA GLU A 13 -11.66 11.03 -10.67
C GLU A 13 -10.41 11.78 -10.21
N LEU A 14 -10.22 11.95 -8.90
CA LEU A 14 -9.04 12.59 -8.30
C LEU A 14 -7.92 11.60 -8.01
N ASP A 15 -8.28 10.37 -7.66
CA ASP A 15 -7.38 9.26 -7.36
C ASP A 15 -7.67 8.04 -8.26
N PRO A 16 -7.17 8.06 -9.52
CA PRO A 16 -7.28 6.91 -10.42
C PRO A 16 -6.55 5.65 -9.92
N VAL A 17 -5.64 5.75 -8.94
CA VAL A 17 -5.03 4.55 -8.35
C VAL A 17 -6.11 3.77 -7.60
N THR A 18 -6.90 4.45 -6.74
CA THR A 18 -8.06 3.84 -6.08
C THR A 18 -9.03 3.24 -7.09
N GLY A 19 -9.31 3.92 -8.20
CA GLY A 19 -10.15 3.37 -9.28
C GLY A 19 -9.61 2.06 -9.86
N THR A 20 -8.30 1.93 -10.10
CA THR A 20 -7.69 0.66 -10.54
C THR A 20 -7.83 -0.46 -9.51
N TYR A 21 -7.67 -0.15 -8.21
CA TYR A 21 -7.90 -1.13 -7.15
C TYR A 21 -9.34 -1.66 -7.17
N LEU A 22 -10.31 -0.75 -7.32
CA LEU A 22 -11.75 -1.07 -7.40
C LEU A 22 -12.15 -1.78 -8.71
N GLY A 23 -11.30 -1.72 -9.74
CA GLY A 23 -11.53 -2.35 -11.03
C GLY A 23 -12.23 -1.46 -12.06
N VAL A 24 -12.15 -0.13 -11.92
CA VAL A 24 -12.69 0.84 -12.89
C VAL A 24 -11.74 0.93 -14.10
N PRO A 25 -12.17 0.49 -15.30
CA PRO A 25 -11.29 0.41 -16.47
C PRO A 25 -10.68 1.76 -16.87
N GLU A 26 -11.48 2.83 -16.83
CA GLU A 26 -11.10 4.19 -17.23
C GLU A 26 -9.95 4.75 -16.38
N SER A 27 -9.81 4.27 -15.14
CA SER A 27 -8.76 4.70 -14.24
C SER A 27 -7.37 4.22 -14.66
N SER A 28 -7.28 3.11 -15.41
CA SER A 28 -6.03 2.46 -15.82
C SER A 28 -5.11 3.32 -16.69
N ARG A 29 -5.63 4.43 -17.23
CA ARG A 29 -4.91 5.38 -18.10
C ARG A 29 -4.26 6.55 -17.34
N ARG A 30 -4.64 6.77 -16.08
CA ARG A 30 -4.37 8.01 -15.35
C ARG A 30 -3.61 7.76 -14.05
N LEU A 31 -3.03 8.83 -13.51
CA LEU A 31 -2.42 8.90 -12.19
C LEU A 31 -2.96 10.11 -11.42
N PRO A 32 -2.93 10.10 -10.07
CA PRO A 32 -3.32 11.23 -9.24
C PRO A 32 -2.38 12.43 -9.42
N ASP A 33 -2.91 13.64 -9.18
CA ASP A 33 -2.08 14.83 -9.01
C ASP A 33 -1.58 14.92 -7.55
N PHE A 34 -0.29 14.64 -7.35
CA PHE A 34 0.33 14.71 -6.02
C PHE A 34 0.88 16.09 -5.65
N SER A 35 0.66 17.11 -6.48
CA SER A 35 1.03 18.50 -6.19
C SER A 35 0.22 19.09 -5.02
N PRO A 36 0.63 20.24 -4.45
CA PRO A 36 -0.18 20.92 -3.44
C PRO A 36 -1.58 21.27 -3.94
N GLY A 37 -1.74 21.55 -5.24
CA GLY A 37 -3.02 21.80 -5.87
C GLY A 37 -3.92 20.56 -5.88
N GLY A 38 -3.36 19.40 -6.23
CA GLY A 38 -4.05 18.12 -6.18
C GLY A 38 -4.45 17.71 -4.76
N GLN A 39 -3.56 17.91 -3.78
CA GLN A 39 -3.87 17.68 -2.36
C GLN A 39 -5.04 18.56 -1.88
N GLU A 40 -5.07 19.84 -2.26
CA GLU A 40 -6.18 20.74 -1.92
C GLU A 40 -7.48 20.37 -2.65
N ALA A 41 -7.41 19.87 -3.89
CA ALA A 41 -8.59 19.37 -4.59
C ALA A 41 -9.23 18.18 -3.86
N SER A 42 -8.41 17.22 -3.41
CA SER A 42 -8.87 16.11 -2.58
C SER A 42 -9.48 16.59 -1.28
N ALA A 43 -8.82 17.49 -0.54
CA ALA A 43 -9.37 18.08 0.68
C ALA A 43 -10.70 18.84 0.43
N GLY A 44 -10.82 19.52 -0.70
CA GLY A 44 -12.06 20.17 -1.14
C GLY A 44 -13.20 19.16 -1.30
N LEU A 45 -12.93 18.00 -1.90
CA LEU A 45 -13.90 16.91 -2.01
C LEU A 45 -14.31 16.36 -0.63
N LEU A 46 -13.37 16.20 0.31
CA LEU A 46 -13.68 15.74 1.67
C LEU A 46 -14.64 16.72 2.37
N ARG A 47 -14.33 18.02 2.33
CA ARG A 47 -15.15 19.08 2.95
C ARG A 47 -16.55 19.15 2.34
N GLU A 48 -16.65 19.10 1.01
CA GLU A 48 -17.93 19.14 0.31
C GLU A 48 -18.78 17.89 0.63
N THR A 49 -18.14 16.72 0.71
CA THR A 49 -18.84 15.48 1.08
C THR A 49 -19.34 15.52 2.52
N LEU A 50 -18.55 16.03 3.47
CA LEU A 50 -18.99 16.23 4.86
C LEU A 50 -20.20 17.17 4.94
N ARG A 51 -20.20 18.27 4.18
CA ARG A 51 -21.33 19.21 4.11
C ARG A 51 -22.59 18.55 3.54
N LYS A 52 -22.45 17.72 2.50
CA LYS A 52 -23.57 16.92 1.95
C LYS A 52 -24.07 15.89 2.94
N LEU A 53 -23.16 15.26 3.68
CA LEU A 53 -23.50 14.28 4.72
C LEU A 53 -24.29 14.93 5.85
N ASP A 54 -23.89 16.11 6.33
CA ASP A 54 -24.63 16.86 7.35
C ASP A 54 -26.08 17.12 6.92
N ALA A 55 -26.29 17.51 5.66
CA ALA A 55 -27.64 17.71 5.12
C ALA A 55 -28.43 16.41 5.00
N ALA A 56 -27.78 15.32 4.56
CA ALA A 56 -28.41 14.02 4.39
C ALA A 56 -28.86 13.40 5.72
N GLU A 57 -28.10 13.62 6.79
CA GLU A 57 -28.43 13.11 8.14
C GLU A 57 -29.68 13.77 8.75
N GLN A 58 -30.17 14.88 8.18
CA GLN A 58 -31.40 15.54 8.61
C GLN A 58 -32.65 15.08 7.83
N LEU A 59 -32.48 14.22 6.80
CA LEU A 59 -33.59 13.76 5.98
C LEU A 59 -34.40 12.66 6.69
N PRO A 60 -35.72 12.54 6.41
CA PRO A 60 -36.52 11.44 6.92
C PRO A 60 -35.91 10.07 6.56
N GLY A 61 -35.77 9.17 7.55
CA GLY A 61 -35.21 7.83 7.38
C GLY A 61 -33.67 7.73 7.52
N ALA A 62 -32.98 8.87 7.70
CA ALA A 62 -31.54 8.90 7.99
C ALA A 62 -31.20 8.28 9.36
N ASP A 63 -32.19 8.18 10.25
CA ASP A 63 -32.08 7.55 11.55
C ASP A 63 -32.12 6.02 11.51
N SER A 64 -32.31 5.39 10.34
CA SER A 64 -32.21 3.92 10.23
C SER A 64 -30.80 3.42 10.53
N ASP A 65 -30.71 2.21 11.09
CA ASP A 65 -29.44 1.59 11.50
C ASP A 65 -28.37 1.54 10.39
N ALA A 66 -28.79 1.26 9.15
CA ALA A 66 -27.89 1.20 8.01
C ALA A 66 -27.34 2.59 7.64
N GLU A 67 -28.18 3.62 7.61
CA GLU A 67 -27.76 4.98 7.29
C GLU A 67 -26.88 5.56 8.40
N ARG A 68 -27.20 5.33 9.68
CA ARG A 68 -26.34 5.76 10.80
C ARG A 68 -24.95 5.13 10.75
N ARG A 69 -24.83 3.83 10.42
CA ARG A 69 -23.53 3.17 10.28
C ARG A 69 -22.73 3.71 9.10
N CYS A 70 -23.38 3.88 7.94
CA CYS A 70 -22.77 4.45 6.75
C CYS A 70 -22.27 5.88 7.01
N GLY A 71 -23.12 6.75 7.58
CA GLY A 71 -22.78 8.13 7.90
C GLY A 71 -21.65 8.23 8.92
N ARG A 72 -21.69 7.40 9.98
CA ARG A 72 -20.62 7.35 10.98
C ARG A 72 -19.26 6.99 10.36
N LEU A 73 -19.22 5.92 9.54
CA LEU A 73 -17.98 5.48 8.90
C LEU A 73 -17.44 6.55 7.94
N LEU A 74 -18.30 7.07 7.04
CA LEU A 74 -17.90 8.10 6.09
C LEU A 74 -17.37 9.34 6.80
N ARG A 75 -18.10 9.86 7.79
CA ARG A 75 -17.69 11.03 8.57
C ARG A 75 -16.35 10.84 9.24
N GLU A 76 -16.14 9.68 9.85
CA GLU A 76 -14.93 9.36 10.58
C GLU A 76 -13.71 9.34 9.65
N ARG A 77 -13.79 8.63 8.52
CA ARG A 77 -12.72 8.58 7.50
C ARG A 77 -12.39 9.96 6.95
N LEU A 78 -13.39 10.70 6.46
CA LEU A 78 -13.19 12.03 5.85
C LEU A 78 -12.60 13.04 6.83
N THR A 79 -13.03 13.00 8.10
CA THR A 79 -12.53 13.92 9.13
C THR A 79 -11.09 13.58 9.52
N ALA A 80 -10.75 12.29 9.60
CA ALA A 80 -9.39 11.86 9.89
C ALA A 80 -8.41 12.25 8.77
N GLU A 81 -8.79 12.06 7.49
CA GLU A 81 -8.00 12.49 6.34
C GLU A 81 -7.85 14.01 6.27
N LEU A 82 -8.93 14.76 6.54
CA LEU A 82 -8.87 16.22 6.56
C LEU A 82 -7.92 16.74 7.64
N ALA A 83 -7.91 16.12 8.84
CA ALA A 83 -6.97 16.50 9.90
C ALA A 83 -5.50 16.30 9.50
N VAL A 84 -5.20 15.29 8.67
CA VAL A 84 -3.87 15.05 8.10
C VAL A 84 -3.50 16.10 7.07
N HIS A 85 -4.45 16.47 6.19
CA HIS A 85 -4.27 17.55 5.21
C HIS A 85 -4.06 18.91 5.89
N GLU A 86 -4.88 19.26 6.88
CA GLU A 86 -4.79 20.53 7.62
C GLU A 86 -3.48 20.69 8.39
N ALA A 87 -2.84 19.57 8.76
CA ALA A 87 -1.51 19.55 9.34
C ALA A 87 -0.36 19.54 8.30
N GLU A 88 -0.72 19.64 7.03
CA GLU A 88 0.18 19.71 5.88
C GLU A 88 1.13 18.50 5.81
N GLU A 89 0.65 17.35 6.27
CA GLU A 89 1.44 16.11 6.30
C GLU A 89 1.80 15.62 4.91
N GLY A 90 0.96 15.90 3.90
CA GLY A 90 1.23 15.60 2.49
C GLY A 90 2.46 16.32 1.91
N LEU A 91 2.92 17.42 2.55
CA LEU A 91 4.13 18.14 2.12
C LEU A 91 5.44 17.49 2.63
N ARG A 92 5.35 16.46 3.46
CA ARG A 92 6.49 15.75 4.06
C ARG A 92 6.31 14.23 4.02
N ALA A 93 5.53 13.74 3.06
CA ALA A 93 5.16 12.34 2.91
C ALA A 93 6.31 11.49 2.32
N VAL A 94 7.43 11.39 3.04
CA VAL A 94 8.56 10.51 2.71
C VAL A 94 8.53 9.28 3.60
N SER A 95 8.64 8.10 2.98
CA SER A 95 8.53 6.79 3.63
C SER A 95 9.38 5.79 2.86
N ASN A 96 9.82 4.73 3.55
CA ASN A 96 10.48 3.57 2.96
C ASN A 96 9.49 2.45 2.57
N LEU A 97 8.20 2.63 2.85
CA LEU A 97 7.17 1.62 2.63
C LEU A 97 5.99 2.14 1.82
N SER A 98 5.54 3.37 2.07
CA SER A 98 4.34 3.93 1.43
C SER A 98 4.44 5.43 1.30
N SER A 99 4.55 5.91 0.06
CA SER A 99 4.58 7.32 -0.32
C SER A 99 3.92 7.48 -1.70
N PRO A 100 3.67 8.71 -2.18
CA PRO A 100 3.20 8.93 -3.55
C PRO A 100 4.01 8.20 -4.63
N ALA A 101 5.34 8.12 -4.47
CA ALA A 101 6.21 7.38 -5.38
C ALA A 101 5.92 5.86 -5.39
N HIS A 102 5.69 5.25 -4.21
CA HIS A 102 5.31 3.84 -4.11
C HIS A 102 3.96 3.62 -4.81
N SER A 103 2.97 4.49 -4.58
CA SER A 103 1.66 4.41 -5.23
C SER A 103 1.74 4.48 -6.76
N ILE A 104 2.58 5.36 -7.31
CA ILE A 104 2.81 5.49 -8.76
C ILE A 104 3.41 4.20 -9.33
N THR A 105 4.36 3.58 -8.65
CA THR A 105 5.05 2.37 -9.13
C THR A 105 4.17 1.12 -8.97
N GLU A 106 3.59 0.92 -7.79
CA GLU A 106 2.83 -0.28 -7.44
C GLU A 106 1.55 -0.46 -8.26
N VAL A 107 0.89 0.63 -8.66
CA VAL A 107 -0.37 0.55 -9.42
C VAL A 107 -0.22 -0.21 -10.75
N PHE A 108 0.98 -0.20 -11.35
CA PHE A 108 1.25 -0.96 -12.58
C PHE A 108 1.12 -2.47 -12.38
N THR A 109 1.44 -2.98 -11.19
CA THR A 109 1.30 -4.42 -10.87
C THR A 109 -0.17 -4.88 -10.80
N LEU A 110 -1.10 -3.93 -10.66
CA LEU A 110 -2.55 -4.17 -10.62
C LEU A 110 -3.26 -3.74 -11.91
N THR A 111 -2.56 -3.03 -12.79
CA THR A 111 -3.10 -2.57 -14.06
C THR A 111 -3.28 -3.77 -14.99
N PRO A 112 -4.45 -3.94 -15.63
CA PRO A 112 -4.64 -4.98 -16.64
C PRO A 112 -3.59 -4.89 -17.76
N THR A 113 -3.17 -6.04 -18.30
CA THR A 113 -2.18 -6.17 -19.39
C THR A 113 -2.51 -7.35 -20.33
N ALA A 114 -3.78 -7.74 -20.42
CA ALA A 114 -4.20 -8.94 -21.15
C ALA A 114 -4.47 -8.69 -22.64
N THR A 115 -4.82 -7.47 -23.01
CA THR A 115 -5.24 -7.09 -24.37
C THR A 115 -4.44 -5.90 -24.91
N ASP A 116 -4.46 -5.69 -26.23
CA ASP A 116 -3.85 -4.50 -26.84
C ASP A 116 -4.46 -3.19 -26.30
N GLU A 117 -5.74 -3.18 -25.92
CA GLU A 117 -6.39 -2.03 -25.29
C GLU A 117 -5.85 -1.77 -23.88
N ASP A 118 -5.62 -2.84 -23.11
CA ASP A 118 -4.98 -2.74 -21.79
C ASP A 118 -3.57 -2.15 -21.91
N TRP A 119 -2.79 -2.61 -22.90
CA TRP A 119 -1.45 -2.09 -23.16
C TRP A 119 -1.46 -0.64 -23.66
N ALA A 120 -2.46 -0.24 -24.45
CA ALA A 120 -2.64 1.16 -24.83
C ALA A 120 -2.93 2.03 -23.59
N ALA A 121 -3.75 1.54 -22.65
CA ALA A 121 -4.00 2.24 -21.39
C ALA A 121 -2.72 2.36 -20.51
N VAL A 122 -1.90 1.31 -20.49
CA VAL A 122 -0.58 1.32 -19.85
C VAL A 122 0.33 2.40 -20.45
N VAL A 123 0.37 2.55 -21.79
CA VAL A 123 1.15 3.62 -22.44
C VAL A 123 0.69 5.00 -21.96
N GLU A 124 -0.62 5.24 -21.90
CA GLU A 124 -1.15 6.52 -21.40
C GLU A 124 -0.77 6.77 -19.93
N ARG A 125 -0.87 5.74 -19.08
CA ARG A 125 -0.48 5.83 -17.68
C ARG A 125 1.01 6.09 -17.51
N LEU A 126 1.88 5.42 -18.28
CA LEU A 126 3.32 5.67 -18.30
C LEU A 126 3.63 7.12 -18.67
N ARG A 127 2.93 7.68 -19.66
CA ARG A 127 3.06 9.10 -20.05
C ARG A 127 2.61 10.08 -18.96
N ALA A 128 1.77 9.64 -18.00
CA ALA A 128 1.36 10.46 -16.84
C ALA A 128 2.38 10.43 -15.68
N VAL A 129 3.29 9.45 -15.64
CA VAL A 129 4.27 9.25 -14.55
C VAL A 129 5.13 10.50 -14.29
N PRO A 130 5.71 11.18 -15.31
CA PRO A 130 6.54 12.36 -15.07
C PRO A 130 5.81 13.50 -14.35
N ALA A 131 4.55 13.74 -14.70
CA ALA A 131 3.75 14.79 -14.08
C ALA A 131 3.41 14.46 -12.62
N ALA A 132 3.08 13.19 -12.33
CA ALA A 132 2.80 12.74 -10.98
C ALA A 132 4.02 12.86 -10.05
N TYR A 133 5.20 12.46 -10.54
CA TYR A 133 6.46 12.60 -9.80
C TYR A 133 6.85 14.07 -9.58
N GLU A 134 6.67 14.93 -10.59
CA GLU A 134 6.96 16.36 -10.44
C GLU A 134 6.00 17.04 -9.45
N GLY A 135 4.72 16.67 -9.46
CA GLY A 135 3.75 17.13 -8.46
C GLY A 135 4.18 16.73 -7.04
N TYR A 136 4.56 15.47 -6.84
CA TYR A 136 5.09 15.01 -5.55
C TYR A 136 6.34 15.78 -5.12
N ARG A 137 7.31 15.99 -6.04
CA ARG A 137 8.51 16.79 -5.79
C ARG A 137 8.16 18.22 -5.37
N ALA A 138 7.18 18.85 -6.03
CA ALA A 138 6.72 20.20 -5.70
C ALA A 138 6.11 20.27 -4.29
N SER A 139 5.36 19.24 -3.87
CA SER A 139 4.83 19.13 -2.49
C SER A 139 5.95 19.04 -1.46
N LEU A 140 6.97 18.22 -1.71
CA LEU A 140 8.13 18.12 -0.82
C LEU A 140 8.96 19.42 -0.78
N ALA A 141 9.11 20.10 -1.92
CA ALA A 141 9.81 21.39 -1.99
C ALA A 141 9.09 22.46 -1.16
N LEU A 142 7.76 22.54 -1.25
CA LEU A 142 6.96 23.43 -0.40
C LEU A 142 7.08 23.04 1.09
N GLY A 143 7.16 21.74 1.39
CA GLY A 143 7.45 21.24 2.73
C GLY A 143 8.78 21.77 3.27
N LEU A 144 9.85 21.74 2.46
CA LEU A 144 11.16 22.31 2.85
C LEU A 144 11.06 23.80 3.16
N GLU A 145 10.38 24.59 2.33
CA GLU A 145 10.17 26.03 2.54
C GLU A 145 9.45 26.31 3.87
N ARG A 146 8.49 25.45 4.24
CA ARG A 146 7.70 25.55 5.48
C ARG A 146 8.35 24.85 6.66
N LYS A 147 9.54 24.27 6.49
CA LYS A 147 10.26 23.49 7.51
C LYS A 147 9.49 22.25 8.00
N LEU A 148 8.71 21.66 7.11
CA LEU A 148 8.02 20.39 7.31
C LEU A 148 8.88 19.29 6.70
N TYR A 149 9.64 18.60 7.55
CA TYR A 149 10.62 17.61 7.12
C TYR A 149 10.09 16.19 7.26
N GLY A 150 10.45 15.34 6.29
CA GLY A 150 10.41 13.89 6.42
C GLY A 150 11.54 13.37 7.32
N GLY A 151 11.53 12.08 7.64
CA GLY A 151 12.54 11.45 8.49
C GLY A 151 13.84 11.15 7.72
N PRO A 152 15.04 11.54 8.20
CA PRO A 152 16.30 11.32 7.49
C PRO A 152 16.57 9.85 7.16
N ARG A 153 16.24 8.94 8.09
CA ARG A 153 16.43 7.50 7.89
C ARG A 153 15.58 6.95 6.74
N ALA A 154 14.30 7.29 6.74
CA ALA A 154 13.38 6.87 5.68
C ALA A 154 13.78 7.46 4.32
N THR A 155 14.22 8.72 4.30
CA THR A 155 14.76 9.38 3.10
C THR A 155 15.96 8.63 2.52
N ALA A 156 16.92 8.22 3.37
CA ALA A 156 18.10 7.48 2.91
C ALA A 156 17.72 6.14 2.26
N THR A 157 16.81 5.37 2.87
CA THR A 157 16.28 4.13 2.28
C THR A 157 15.54 4.42 0.97
N PHE A 158 14.72 5.46 0.94
CA PHE A 158 13.92 5.83 -0.22
C PHE A 158 14.78 6.25 -1.42
N VAL A 159 15.91 6.94 -1.21
CA VAL A 159 16.89 7.21 -2.28
C VAL A 159 17.46 5.92 -2.86
N GLY A 160 17.72 4.92 -2.01
CA GLY A 160 18.10 3.56 -2.45
C GLY A 160 17.04 2.92 -3.34
N GLN A 161 15.77 2.94 -2.92
CA GLN A 161 14.64 2.39 -3.70
C GLN A 161 14.49 3.08 -5.05
N LEU A 162 14.57 4.41 -5.11
CA LEU A 162 14.50 5.14 -6.39
C LEU A 162 15.69 4.83 -7.31
N THR A 163 16.85 4.47 -6.75
CA THR A 163 18.03 4.07 -7.53
C THR A 163 17.80 2.71 -8.19
N GLU A 164 17.25 1.75 -7.43
CA GLU A 164 16.87 0.43 -7.91
C GLU A 164 15.77 0.51 -8.98
N TRP A 165 14.68 1.25 -8.72
CA TRP A 165 13.59 1.43 -9.69
C TRP A 165 14.05 2.15 -10.96
N GLY A 166 15.04 3.03 -10.84
CA GLY A 166 15.65 3.75 -11.96
C GLY A 166 16.61 2.90 -12.81
N GLY A 167 16.93 1.67 -12.40
CA GLY A 167 17.82 0.77 -13.15
C GLY A 167 19.31 1.13 -13.04
N GLU A 168 19.72 1.94 -12.07
CA GLU A 168 21.15 2.15 -11.80
C GLU A 168 21.66 1.00 -10.90
N GLY A 169 22.43 0.07 -11.48
CA GLY A 169 22.90 -1.15 -10.82
C GLY A 169 23.08 -2.32 -11.80
N GLU A 170 22.58 -3.51 -11.44
CA GLU A 170 22.66 -4.73 -12.27
C GLU A 170 21.40 -4.99 -13.14
N GLY A 171 20.37 -4.12 -13.11
CA GLY A 171 19.07 -4.33 -13.78
C GLY A 171 18.66 -3.24 -14.79
N GLU A 172 17.56 -3.46 -15.54
CA GLU A 172 17.06 -2.54 -16.58
C GLU A 172 16.11 -1.44 -16.04
N GLY A 173 15.73 -1.54 -14.76
CA GLY A 173 14.83 -0.61 -14.08
C GLY A 173 13.36 -1.03 -14.19
N PHE A 174 12.55 -0.64 -13.20
CA PHE A 174 11.19 -1.17 -13.01
C PHE A 174 10.30 -1.04 -14.25
N PHE A 175 10.24 0.16 -14.86
CA PHE A 175 9.34 0.40 -15.98
C PHE A 175 9.76 -0.35 -17.23
N ALA A 176 11.06 -0.50 -17.49
CA ALA A 176 11.56 -1.26 -18.63
C ALA A 176 11.21 -2.75 -18.49
N GLU A 177 11.47 -3.32 -17.31
CA GLU A 177 11.12 -4.71 -17.00
C GLU A 177 9.61 -4.95 -17.09
N PHE A 178 8.81 -4.01 -16.57
CA PHE A 178 7.34 -4.09 -16.61
C PHE A 178 6.80 -4.12 -18.05
N VAL A 179 7.33 -3.31 -18.96
CA VAL A 179 6.83 -3.25 -20.34
C VAL A 179 7.42 -4.31 -21.27
N ALA A 180 8.45 -5.06 -20.84
CA ALA A 180 9.09 -6.09 -21.66
C ALA A 180 8.12 -7.11 -22.30
N PRO A 181 7.08 -7.64 -21.62
CA PRO A 181 6.12 -8.56 -22.24
C PRO A 181 5.06 -7.89 -23.14
N GLY A 182 5.10 -6.56 -23.30
CA GLY A 182 4.12 -5.82 -24.11
C GLY A 182 4.15 -6.16 -25.60
N PRO A 183 3.03 -5.95 -26.32
CA PRO A 183 2.86 -6.40 -27.70
C PRO A 183 3.76 -5.64 -28.68
N ALA A 184 4.22 -6.35 -29.73
CA ALA A 184 5.10 -5.78 -30.75
C ALA A 184 4.49 -4.57 -31.49
N SER A 185 3.16 -4.51 -31.58
CA SER A 185 2.41 -3.39 -32.19
C SER A 185 2.60 -2.06 -31.45
N LEU A 186 2.81 -2.10 -30.13
CA LEU A 186 3.00 -0.92 -29.28
C LEU A 186 4.43 -0.77 -28.76
N ARG A 187 5.37 -1.61 -29.22
CA ARG A 187 6.73 -1.70 -28.65
C ARG A 187 7.44 -0.35 -28.57
N ALA A 188 7.43 0.42 -29.66
CA ALA A 188 8.07 1.73 -29.72
C ALA A 188 7.46 2.72 -28.71
N GLU A 189 6.13 2.72 -28.57
CA GLU A 189 5.45 3.63 -27.64
C GLU A 189 5.67 3.22 -26.18
N LEU A 190 5.68 1.91 -25.90
CA LEU A 190 5.98 1.38 -24.58
C LEU A 190 7.42 1.69 -24.16
N ASP A 191 8.39 1.49 -25.05
CA ASP A 191 9.81 1.79 -24.77
C ASP A 191 10.03 3.29 -24.52
N GLU A 192 9.41 4.15 -25.33
CA GLU A 192 9.48 5.59 -25.15
C GLU A 192 8.85 6.02 -23.81
N ALA A 193 7.63 5.57 -23.53
CA ALA A 193 6.91 5.96 -22.33
C ALA A 193 7.56 5.41 -21.05
N ALA A 194 8.07 4.17 -21.08
CA ALA A 194 8.84 3.58 -19.99
C ALA A 194 10.15 4.35 -19.77
N GLY A 195 10.87 4.72 -20.84
CA GLY A 195 12.07 5.54 -20.74
C GLY A 195 11.82 6.91 -20.09
N GLN A 196 10.72 7.57 -20.44
CA GLN A 196 10.30 8.83 -19.81
C GLN A 196 9.94 8.66 -18.32
N ALA A 197 9.21 7.58 -17.98
CA ALA A 197 8.87 7.24 -16.61
C ALA A 197 10.13 6.98 -15.78
N THR A 198 11.07 6.15 -16.27
CA THR A 198 12.37 5.89 -15.63
C THR A 198 13.17 7.17 -15.42
N ALA A 199 13.25 8.04 -16.44
CA ALA A 199 13.96 9.32 -16.31
C ALA A 199 13.38 10.21 -15.19
N SER A 200 12.06 10.20 -14.98
CA SER A 200 11.42 10.95 -13.89
C SER A 200 11.72 10.39 -12.50
N VAL A 201 11.85 9.07 -12.36
CA VAL A 201 12.31 8.41 -11.12
C VAL A 201 13.72 8.86 -10.77
N LEU A 202 14.64 8.82 -11.75
CA LEU A 202 16.03 9.24 -11.59
C LEU A 202 16.13 10.74 -11.23
N ALA A 203 15.31 11.59 -11.87
CA ALA A 203 15.23 13.01 -11.54
C ALA A 203 14.76 13.26 -10.10
N LEU A 204 13.72 12.55 -9.64
CA LEU A 204 13.29 12.63 -8.24
C LEU A 204 14.40 12.15 -7.30
N ARG A 205 15.06 11.03 -7.60
CA ARG A 205 16.16 10.49 -6.80
C ARG A 205 17.27 11.52 -6.65
N ASP A 206 17.73 12.11 -7.75
CA ASP A 206 18.82 13.08 -7.74
C ASP A 206 18.44 14.30 -6.90
N TRP A 207 17.21 14.80 -7.03
CA TRP A 207 16.72 15.88 -6.17
C TRP A 207 16.64 15.46 -4.69
N MET A 208 16.17 14.25 -4.40
CA MET A 208 16.11 13.73 -3.04
C MET A 208 17.52 13.60 -2.42
N ARG A 209 18.49 13.12 -3.18
CA ARG A 209 19.90 12.96 -2.77
C ARG A 209 20.61 14.29 -2.60
N ASP A 210 20.48 15.19 -3.57
CA ASP A 210 21.33 16.39 -3.68
C ASP A 210 20.70 17.62 -3.01
N VAL A 211 19.37 17.61 -2.80
CA VAL A 211 18.63 18.76 -2.23
C VAL A 211 17.90 18.38 -0.94
N TYR A 212 17.02 17.37 -0.99
CA TYR A 212 16.15 17.07 0.15
C TYR A 212 16.92 16.50 1.35
N ALA A 213 17.72 15.44 1.14
CA ALA A 213 18.46 14.78 2.21
C ALA A 213 19.45 15.72 2.94
N PRO A 214 20.26 16.56 2.25
CA PRO A 214 21.10 17.55 2.92
C PRO A 214 20.29 18.58 3.73
N ALA A 215 19.12 18.98 3.24
CA ALA A 215 18.27 19.97 3.94
C ALA A 215 17.67 19.44 5.24
N ILE A 216 17.52 18.12 5.38
CA ILE A 216 16.88 17.48 6.55
C ILE A 216 17.85 16.70 7.44
N GLU A 217 19.15 16.67 7.15
CA GLU A 217 20.14 15.82 7.87
C GLU A 217 20.09 15.98 9.41
N GLY A 218 19.84 17.20 9.90
CA GLY A 218 19.71 17.51 11.33
C GLY A 218 18.33 17.26 11.95
N ALA A 219 17.34 16.77 11.19
CA ALA A 219 15.99 16.55 11.69
C ALA A 219 15.92 15.28 12.57
N PRO A 220 15.10 15.28 13.64
CA PRO A 220 14.90 14.09 14.46
C PRO A 220 14.02 13.05 13.75
N ASP A 221 14.31 11.76 13.95
CA ASP A 221 13.40 10.68 13.52
C ASP A 221 12.08 10.67 14.32
N PRO A 222 12.06 10.91 15.66
CA PRO A 222 10.80 11.02 16.41
C PRO A 222 9.91 12.17 15.93
N VAL A 223 8.65 11.85 15.66
CA VAL A 223 7.67 12.79 15.07
C VAL A 223 6.94 13.67 16.09
N GLY A 224 7.06 13.36 17.38
CA GLY A 224 6.35 14.03 18.47
C GLY A 224 4.91 13.54 18.68
N ARG A 225 4.38 13.78 19.88
CA ARG A 225 3.10 13.20 20.35
C ARG A 225 1.90 13.61 19.49
N GLU A 226 1.82 14.88 19.11
CA GLU A 226 0.67 15.42 18.36
C GLU A 226 0.58 14.79 16.96
N ARG A 227 1.70 14.77 16.23
CA ARG A 227 1.79 14.14 14.92
C ARG A 227 1.52 12.64 15.02
N TYR A 228 2.07 11.97 16.03
CA TYR A 228 1.80 10.55 16.26
C TYR A 228 0.32 10.26 16.54
N ALA A 229 -0.34 11.06 17.39
CA ALA A 229 -1.75 10.90 17.70
C ALA A 229 -2.65 11.04 16.45
N ARG A 230 -2.35 12.01 15.59
CA ARG A 230 -3.07 12.24 14.33
C ARG A 230 -2.99 11.02 13.40
N TRP A 231 -1.79 10.51 13.18
CA TRP A 231 -1.59 9.31 12.36
C TRP A 231 -2.19 8.06 13.02
N SER A 232 -2.06 7.91 14.34
CA SER A 232 -2.69 6.84 15.10
C SER A 232 -4.21 6.83 14.90
N ARG A 233 -4.86 8.01 14.94
CA ARG A 233 -6.30 8.14 14.65
C ARG A 233 -6.63 7.72 13.22
N LEU A 234 -5.87 8.20 12.23
CA LEU A 234 -6.10 7.84 10.82
C LEU A 234 -6.09 6.32 10.63
N TYR A 235 -5.06 5.64 11.14
CA TYR A 235 -4.88 4.21 10.94
C TYR A 235 -5.80 3.33 11.80
N ASN A 236 -6.18 3.76 13.01
CA ASN A 236 -7.00 2.93 13.91
C ASN A 236 -8.49 3.29 13.90
N GLY A 237 -8.88 4.43 13.31
CA GLY A 237 -10.27 4.91 13.29
C GLY A 237 -10.83 5.31 14.64
N THR A 238 -9.95 5.61 15.59
CA THR A 238 -10.32 6.03 16.94
C THR A 238 -9.21 6.83 17.60
N ASP A 239 -9.56 7.69 18.55
CA ASP A 239 -8.59 8.36 19.41
C ASP A 239 -8.17 7.39 20.51
N LEU A 240 -6.92 6.94 20.46
CA LEU A 240 -6.34 6.07 21.48
C LEU A 240 -5.70 6.90 22.59
N ASP A 241 -5.80 6.42 23.83
CA ASP A 241 -4.86 6.83 24.88
C ASP A 241 -3.49 6.21 24.55
N LEU A 242 -2.55 7.06 24.14
CA LEU A 242 -1.23 6.62 23.70
C LEU A 242 -0.39 6.02 24.83
N ASP A 243 -0.59 6.48 26.07
CA ASP A 243 0.17 5.99 27.22
C ASP A 243 -0.37 4.63 27.66
N GLU A 244 -1.69 4.46 27.65
CA GLU A 244 -2.35 3.17 27.86
C GLU A 244 -1.97 2.16 26.78
N ALA A 245 -2.06 2.53 25.50
CA ALA A 245 -1.71 1.65 24.38
C ALA A 245 -0.23 1.20 24.45
N TYR A 246 0.67 2.11 24.85
CA TYR A 246 2.08 1.78 25.07
C TYR A 246 2.28 0.78 26.22
N ALA A 247 1.61 1.00 27.35
CA ALA A 247 1.67 0.09 28.49
C ALA A 247 1.10 -1.30 28.15
N TYR A 248 -0.02 -1.33 27.42
CA TYR A 248 -0.63 -2.56 26.93
C TYR A 248 0.30 -3.33 25.99
N GLY A 249 0.97 -2.63 25.06
CA GLY A 249 1.96 -3.25 24.17
C GLY A 249 3.08 -3.96 24.93
N TRP A 250 3.59 -3.36 26.00
CA TRP A 250 4.60 -4.01 26.86
C TRP A 250 4.04 -5.18 27.66
N SER A 251 2.78 -5.11 28.14
CA SER A 251 2.18 -6.26 28.82
C SER A 251 2.01 -7.44 27.88
N GLU A 252 1.56 -7.20 26.65
CA GLU A 252 1.40 -8.25 25.65
C GLU A 252 2.75 -8.79 25.17
N TYR A 253 3.77 -7.95 25.02
CA TYR A 253 5.14 -8.40 24.74
C TYR A 253 5.62 -9.41 25.78
N HIS A 254 5.47 -9.11 27.08
CA HIS A 254 5.90 -10.01 28.15
C HIS A 254 5.06 -11.29 28.21
N ARG A 255 3.75 -11.20 28.00
CA ARG A 255 2.86 -12.36 27.94
C ARG A 255 3.25 -13.30 26.79
N LEU A 256 3.37 -12.77 25.58
CA LEU A 256 3.75 -13.54 24.39
C LEU A 256 5.16 -14.12 24.52
N LEU A 257 6.13 -13.38 25.06
CA LEU A 257 7.48 -13.92 25.27
C LEU A 257 7.49 -15.11 26.24
N ALA A 258 6.63 -15.09 27.27
CA ALA A 258 6.50 -16.23 28.18
C ALA A 258 5.87 -17.46 27.50
N GLU A 259 4.87 -17.25 26.65
CA GLU A 259 4.27 -18.30 25.83
C GLU A 259 5.29 -18.88 24.83
N MET A 260 6.02 -18.02 24.11
CA MET A 260 7.08 -18.45 23.18
C MET A 260 8.15 -19.29 23.87
N ARG A 261 8.54 -18.95 25.11
CA ARG A 261 9.50 -19.76 25.90
C ARG A 261 8.92 -21.12 26.26
N THR A 262 7.64 -21.19 26.59
CA THR A 262 6.96 -22.46 26.89
C THR A 262 6.89 -23.36 25.65
N GLU A 263 6.64 -22.79 24.47
CA GLU A 263 6.65 -23.54 23.21
C GLU A 263 8.07 -23.94 22.79
N ALA A 264 9.07 -23.08 23.01
CA ALA A 264 10.47 -23.38 22.70
C ALA A 264 10.98 -24.63 23.43
N GLU A 265 10.61 -24.81 24.70
CA GLU A 265 10.95 -26.01 25.49
C GLU A 265 10.37 -27.31 24.92
N LYS A 266 9.26 -27.24 24.17
CA LYS A 266 8.66 -28.41 23.51
C LYS A 266 9.40 -28.78 22.23
N VAL A 267 9.96 -27.77 21.55
CA VAL A 267 10.69 -27.94 20.28
C VAL A 267 12.12 -28.39 20.54
N LEU A 268 12.85 -27.64 21.37
CA LEU A 268 14.24 -27.87 21.71
C LEU A 268 14.46 -27.58 23.20
N PRO A 269 14.42 -28.61 24.07
CA PRO A 269 14.51 -28.43 25.51
C PRO A 269 15.75 -27.66 25.96
N GLY A 270 15.56 -26.70 26.85
CA GLY A 270 16.61 -25.81 27.37
C GLY A 270 16.99 -24.64 26.47
N SER A 271 16.27 -24.41 25.37
CA SER A 271 16.55 -23.32 24.42
C SER A 271 15.59 -22.14 24.56
N GLY A 272 16.05 -20.96 24.12
CA GLY A 272 15.19 -19.79 23.93
C GLY A 272 14.38 -19.84 22.63
N PRO A 273 13.35 -18.97 22.48
CA PRO A 273 12.50 -18.96 21.29
C PRO A 273 13.26 -18.83 19.96
N TRP A 274 14.31 -18.00 19.92
CA TRP A 274 15.10 -17.79 18.70
C TRP A 274 15.99 -18.99 18.35
N GLU A 275 16.47 -19.73 19.36
CA GLU A 275 17.25 -20.96 19.15
C GLU A 275 16.35 -22.09 18.68
N ALA A 276 15.15 -22.21 19.24
CA ALA A 276 14.14 -23.16 18.79
C ALA A 276 13.69 -22.86 17.34
N LEU A 277 13.47 -21.58 16.99
CA LEU A 277 13.15 -21.18 15.61
C LEU A 277 14.29 -21.51 14.65
N ALA A 278 15.53 -21.14 14.97
CA ALA A 278 16.69 -21.47 14.14
C ALA A 278 16.88 -22.99 13.98
N HIS A 279 16.55 -23.78 15.01
CA HIS A 279 16.54 -25.23 14.90
C HIS A 279 15.47 -25.71 13.91
N LEU A 280 14.26 -25.16 13.96
CA LEU A 280 13.20 -25.49 13.01
C LEU A 280 13.50 -25.00 11.58
N ASP A 281 14.17 -23.86 11.40
CA ASP A 281 14.64 -23.38 10.09
C ASP A 281 15.53 -24.41 9.39
N VAL A 282 16.29 -25.22 10.15
CA VAL A 282 17.21 -26.23 9.60
C VAL A 282 16.61 -27.63 9.61
N HIS A 283 15.96 -28.01 10.70
CA HIS A 283 15.55 -29.38 11.01
C HIS A 283 14.04 -29.60 11.02
N GLY A 284 13.26 -28.53 10.93
CA GLY A 284 11.80 -28.58 10.83
C GLY A 284 11.32 -29.16 9.51
N LYS A 285 10.01 -29.05 9.28
CA LYS A 285 9.44 -29.42 7.98
C LYS A 285 9.72 -28.29 6.98
N HIS A 286 10.05 -28.68 5.76
CA HIS A 286 10.27 -27.75 4.65
C HIS A 286 9.46 -28.17 3.43
N ILE A 287 9.12 -27.18 2.63
CA ILE A 287 8.69 -27.37 1.26
C ILE A 287 9.88 -27.02 0.35
N GLU A 288 10.26 -27.96 -0.50
CA GLU A 288 11.35 -27.80 -1.46
C GLU A 288 10.73 -27.44 -2.80
N GLY A 289 11.10 -26.27 -3.33
CA GLY A 289 10.65 -25.76 -4.62
C GLY A 289 9.57 -24.66 -4.53
N VAL A 290 9.63 -23.76 -5.51
CA VAL A 290 8.78 -22.56 -5.59
C VAL A 290 7.34 -22.90 -5.98
N ASP A 291 7.16 -23.85 -6.92
CA ASP A 291 5.83 -24.28 -7.33
C ASP A 291 5.15 -25.10 -6.22
N GLU A 292 5.94 -25.90 -5.51
CA GLU A 292 5.51 -26.74 -4.40
C GLU A 292 5.06 -25.89 -3.20
N VAL A 293 5.77 -24.83 -2.84
CA VAL A 293 5.33 -23.94 -1.74
C VAL A 293 4.06 -23.18 -2.11
N ARG A 294 3.92 -22.75 -3.38
CA ARG A 294 2.69 -22.11 -3.86
C ARG A 294 1.49 -23.05 -3.73
N GLU A 295 1.64 -24.31 -4.14
CA GLU A 295 0.59 -25.33 -4.03
C GLU A 295 0.25 -25.66 -2.58
N TRP A 296 1.27 -25.78 -1.73
CA TRP A 296 1.06 -26.00 -0.30
C TRP A 296 0.29 -24.86 0.36
N LEU A 297 0.64 -23.60 0.05
CA LEU A 297 -0.08 -22.41 0.52
C LEU A 297 -1.53 -22.36 0.00
N GLN A 298 -1.76 -22.77 -1.26
CA GLN A 298 -3.12 -22.89 -1.79
C GLN A 298 -3.93 -23.91 -0.99
N GLY A 299 -3.37 -25.09 -0.74
CA GLY A 299 -4.04 -26.14 0.03
C GLY A 299 -4.40 -25.70 1.45
N LEU A 300 -3.52 -24.95 2.12
CA LEU A 300 -3.81 -24.37 3.44
C LEU A 300 -4.98 -23.39 3.41
N MET A 301 -5.04 -22.52 2.39
CA MET A 301 -6.16 -21.59 2.25
C MET A 301 -7.47 -22.32 1.97
N ASP A 302 -7.44 -23.33 1.09
CA ASP A 302 -8.62 -24.12 0.76
C ASP A 302 -9.15 -24.88 1.99
N GLU A 303 -8.25 -25.49 2.78
CA GLU A 303 -8.59 -26.17 4.04
C GLU A 303 -9.20 -25.19 5.06
N ALA A 304 -8.59 -24.00 5.22
CA ALA A 304 -9.11 -22.99 6.13
C ALA A 304 -10.50 -22.49 5.72
N ILE A 305 -10.75 -22.29 4.42
CA ILE A 305 -12.07 -21.90 3.91
C ILE A 305 -13.10 -22.99 4.20
N GLU A 306 -12.79 -24.26 3.94
CA GLU A 306 -13.69 -25.38 4.20
C GLU A 306 -13.99 -25.55 5.70
N ALA A 307 -12.97 -25.46 6.55
CA ALA A 307 -13.12 -25.65 8.00
C ALA A 307 -13.89 -24.52 8.69
N LEU A 308 -13.84 -23.30 8.16
CA LEU A 308 -14.41 -22.12 8.80
C LEU A 308 -15.79 -21.71 8.24
N ASP A 309 -16.07 -22.03 6.97
CA ASP A 309 -17.37 -21.74 6.34
C ASP A 309 -18.51 -22.56 6.96
N GLY A 310 -19.67 -21.91 7.15
CA GLY A 310 -20.87 -22.50 7.73
C GLY A 310 -20.79 -22.80 9.24
N THR A 311 -19.61 -22.68 9.86
CA THR A 311 -19.40 -22.86 11.31
C THR A 311 -19.04 -21.54 12.00
N HIS A 312 -18.01 -20.86 11.49
CA HIS A 312 -17.48 -19.62 12.09
C HIS A 312 -17.79 -18.40 11.23
N PHE A 313 -17.91 -18.57 9.91
CA PHE A 313 -18.26 -17.52 8.96
C PHE A 313 -19.29 -18.00 7.94
N ASP A 314 -20.11 -17.08 7.44
CA ASP A 314 -20.95 -17.30 6.26
C ASP A 314 -20.23 -16.73 5.03
N LEU A 315 -19.47 -17.56 4.31
CA LEU A 315 -18.67 -17.10 3.18
C LEU A 315 -19.49 -17.12 1.88
N ALA A 316 -19.68 -15.95 1.27
CA ALA A 316 -20.28 -15.86 -0.06
C ALA A 316 -19.41 -16.60 -1.09
N GLU A 317 -20.04 -17.36 -2.00
CA GLU A 317 -19.35 -18.23 -2.98
C GLU A 317 -18.21 -17.52 -3.72
N ARG A 318 -18.45 -16.29 -4.19
CA ARG A 318 -17.45 -15.46 -4.87
C ARG A 318 -16.23 -15.08 -4.02
N VAL A 319 -16.37 -15.00 -2.70
CA VAL A 319 -15.29 -14.67 -1.75
C VAL A 319 -14.44 -15.91 -1.42
N ARG A 320 -14.98 -17.11 -1.62
CA ARG A 320 -14.25 -18.38 -1.40
C ARG A 320 -13.11 -18.59 -2.40
N LYS A 321 -13.14 -17.89 -3.53
CA LYS A 321 -12.05 -17.96 -4.51
C LYS A 321 -10.91 -17.04 -4.07
N VAL A 322 -9.85 -17.64 -3.54
CA VAL A 322 -8.58 -16.97 -3.20
C VAL A 322 -7.44 -17.73 -3.85
N GLU A 323 -6.50 -17.03 -4.47
CA GLU A 323 -5.37 -17.64 -5.20
C GLU A 323 -4.03 -17.36 -4.50
N SER A 324 -3.24 -18.41 -4.27
CA SER A 324 -1.84 -18.30 -3.88
C SER A 324 -0.98 -18.03 -5.10
N ARG A 325 -0.15 -16.99 -5.05
CA ARG A 325 0.74 -16.56 -6.14
C ARG A 325 2.16 -16.35 -5.62
N ILE A 326 3.12 -16.49 -6.52
CA ILE A 326 4.49 -16.02 -6.28
C ILE A 326 4.56 -14.55 -6.69
N ALA A 327 5.12 -13.71 -5.82
CA ALA A 327 5.29 -12.30 -6.10
C ALA A 327 6.26 -12.11 -7.27
N PRO A 328 6.00 -11.15 -8.18
CA PRO A 328 6.94 -10.82 -9.23
C PRO A 328 8.28 -10.31 -8.64
N PRO A 329 9.40 -10.43 -9.38
CA PRO A 329 10.68 -9.83 -9.00
C PRO A 329 10.53 -8.32 -8.71
N GLY A 330 11.30 -7.80 -7.76
CA GLY A 330 11.23 -6.39 -7.36
C GLY A 330 9.96 -5.99 -6.59
N GLY A 331 9.10 -6.96 -6.23
CA GLY A 331 7.91 -6.75 -5.40
C GLY A 331 8.21 -6.58 -3.91
N ALA A 332 7.15 -6.59 -3.08
CA ALA A 332 7.29 -6.44 -1.63
C ALA A 332 8.19 -7.52 -1.00
N ALA A 333 8.97 -7.16 0.02
CA ALA A 333 9.88 -8.07 0.71
C ALA A 333 9.20 -9.03 1.70
N ALA A 334 7.88 -8.99 1.81
CA ALA A 334 7.09 -9.83 2.71
C ALA A 334 5.80 -10.30 2.03
N PRO A 335 5.19 -11.42 2.49
CA PRO A 335 3.91 -11.87 1.96
C PRO A 335 2.84 -10.78 2.05
N TYR A 336 2.05 -10.62 1.00
CA TYR A 336 1.01 -9.59 0.93
C TYR A 336 -0.27 -10.10 0.29
N TYR A 337 -1.37 -9.38 0.53
CA TYR A 337 -2.69 -9.69 0.00
C TYR A 337 -3.17 -8.56 -0.92
N THR A 338 -3.72 -8.92 -2.07
CA THR A 338 -4.46 -8.00 -2.93
C THR A 338 -5.94 -8.39 -2.90
N SER A 339 -6.80 -7.46 -2.49
CA SER A 339 -8.25 -7.64 -2.47
C SER A 339 -8.83 -7.96 -3.86
N PRO A 340 -9.96 -8.69 -3.92
CA PRO A 340 -10.69 -8.86 -5.17
C PRO A 340 -11.12 -7.51 -5.74
N SER A 341 -11.33 -7.44 -7.04
CA SER A 341 -12.06 -6.31 -7.64
C SER A 341 -13.52 -6.32 -7.19
N GLU A 342 -14.21 -5.17 -7.23
CA GLU A 342 -15.62 -5.06 -6.81
C GLU A 342 -16.56 -6.00 -7.58
N ASP A 343 -16.25 -6.24 -8.86
CA ASP A 343 -16.96 -7.17 -9.73
C ASP A 343 -16.52 -8.64 -9.58
N PHE A 344 -15.51 -8.92 -8.73
CA PHE A 344 -14.89 -10.23 -8.51
C PHE A 344 -14.27 -10.88 -9.77
N SER A 345 -14.06 -10.13 -10.85
CA SER A 345 -13.34 -10.63 -12.03
C SER A 345 -11.88 -10.97 -11.69
N ARG A 346 -11.28 -10.20 -10.78
CA ARG A 346 -10.03 -10.53 -10.08
C ARG A 346 -10.39 -11.06 -8.68
N PRO A 347 -10.05 -12.31 -8.32
CA PRO A 347 -10.24 -12.82 -6.96
C PRO A 347 -9.25 -12.19 -5.99
N GLY A 348 -9.46 -12.42 -4.69
CA GLY A 348 -8.42 -12.14 -3.70
C GLY A 348 -7.17 -12.98 -3.98
N ARG A 349 -5.98 -12.42 -3.78
CA ARG A 349 -4.72 -13.14 -3.99
C ARG A 349 -3.76 -12.91 -2.85
N THR A 350 -3.12 -13.98 -2.39
CA THR A 350 -1.93 -13.90 -1.54
C THR A 350 -0.69 -14.04 -2.40
N TRP A 351 0.36 -13.32 -2.06
CA TRP A 351 1.59 -13.25 -2.83
C TRP A 351 2.77 -13.58 -1.92
N LEU A 352 3.55 -14.59 -2.30
CA LEU A 352 4.79 -14.97 -1.62
C LEU A 352 6.00 -14.45 -2.42
N PRO A 353 6.76 -13.47 -1.91
CA PRO A 353 8.08 -13.15 -2.46
C PRO A 353 9.07 -14.23 -2.06
N THR A 354 9.66 -14.91 -3.05
CA THR A 354 10.64 -15.97 -2.78
C THR A 354 12.00 -15.43 -2.38
N MET A 355 12.31 -14.18 -2.75
CA MET A 355 13.61 -13.54 -2.48
C MET A 355 14.81 -14.37 -2.97
N GLY A 356 14.61 -15.20 -4.01
CA GLY A 356 15.63 -16.11 -4.54
C GLY A 356 15.76 -17.44 -3.80
N GLU A 357 15.00 -17.64 -2.72
CA GLU A 357 14.98 -18.91 -1.98
C GLU A 357 14.23 -20.00 -2.75
N THR A 358 14.67 -21.24 -2.58
CA THR A 358 14.04 -22.45 -3.17
C THR A 358 13.58 -23.45 -2.11
N ARG A 359 13.79 -23.13 -0.83
CA ARG A 359 13.42 -23.97 0.30
C ARG A 359 12.70 -23.13 1.34
N PHE A 360 11.53 -23.56 1.75
CA PHE A 360 10.62 -22.78 2.60
C PHE A 360 10.29 -23.57 3.87
N PRO A 361 10.69 -23.10 5.06
CA PRO A 361 10.29 -23.74 6.30
C PRO A 361 8.80 -23.57 6.56
N VAL A 362 8.17 -24.59 7.15
CA VAL A 362 6.77 -24.56 7.56
C VAL A 362 6.68 -24.97 9.03
N TYR A 363 6.07 -24.10 9.85
CA TYR A 363 5.98 -24.23 11.31
C TYR A 363 4.57 -24.54 11.79
#